data_AF-A0A4V0YZS8-F1
#
_entry.id   AF-A0A4V0YZS8-F1
#
_cell.length_a   1.000
_cell.length_b   1.000
_cell.length_c   1.000
_cell.angle_alpha   90.00
_cell.angle_beta   90.00
_cell.angle_gamma   90.00
#
_symmetry.space_group_name_H-M   'P 1'
#
loop_
_entity.id
_entity.type
_entity.pdbx_description
1 polymer ?
#
loop_
_entity_poly.entity_id
_entity_poly.type
_entity_poly.pdbx_seq_one_letter_code
_entity_poly.pdbx_strand_id
1 'polypeptide(L)'
;MSIMFAYIARCHITLHDNLYYASHEFGRFYETEKYLHNYGLTYALGLVRPAPPFFTASQEPRYREDLYATEVAYDYYVTPARPLHVDFALNTFKLIDAHYYNVPVKESRNRVVFGRAKEITPGSTFEYFVYSQIPRTLPHWIRLGKWLAKAEMSYKWYSVGTGEAPIVSPPEAQRIACPLNPLDIADQQLATFDVVMMPPSSLLVNVSIVGPCCCLPAEPLFHDEPSKDIHVPIGMRYFEGVVKT
;
A
#
# COMPACT_ATOMS: atom_id res chain seq x y z
N MET A 1 24.70 7.83 3.18
CA MET A 1 24.10 9.03 3.81
C MET A 1 22.61 8.92 3.55
N SER A 2 21.84 8.48 4.54
CA SER A 2 20.41 8.20 4.35
C SER A 2 19.69 9.49 4.03
N ILE A 3 19.04 9.57 2.87
CA ILE A 3 18.32 10.76 2.44
C ILE A 3 17.06 10.87 3.31
N MET A 4 17.00 11.91 4.13
CA MET A 4 15.83 12.22 4.93
C MET A 4 14.84 12.99 4.06
N PHE A 5 13.59 12.52 3.99
CA PHE A 5 12.52 13.26 3.33
C PHE A 5 12.12 14.48 4.16
N ALA A 6 11.93 15.62 3.49
CA ALA A 6 11.54 16.87 4.15
C ALA A 6 10.05 16.92 4.52
N TYR A 7 9.21 16.10 3.89
CA TYR A 7 7.77 16.11 4.10
C TYR A 7 7.17 14.71 4.21
N ILE A 8 6.11 14.61 5.03
CA ILE A 8 5.28 13.42 5.16
C ILE A 8 3.83 13.82 4.96
N ALA A 9 3.10 13.13 4.10
CA ALA A 9 1.65 13.22 4.03
C ALA A 9 1.03 12.04 4.78
N ARG A 10 0.13 12.33 5.69
CA ARG A 10 -0.80 11.33 6.23
C ARG A 10 -1.99 11.24 5.29
N CYS A 11 -2.30 10.02 4.84
CA CYS A 11 -3.28 9.79 3.79
C CYS A 11 -4.34 8.79 4.27
N HIS A 12 -5.59 9.05 3.90
CA HIS A 12 -6.73 8.18 4.19
C HIS A 12 -7.43 7.82 2.88
N ILE A 13 -7.80 6.55 2.74
CA ILE A 13 -8.55 6.02 1.61
C ILE A 13 -9.90 5.52 2.10
N THR A 14 -10.95 5.81 1.32
CA THR A 14 -12.27 5.17 1.45
C THR A 14 -12.62 4.48 0.14
N LEU A 15 -12.95 3.18 0.21
CA LEU A 15 -13.34 2.41 -0.96
C LEU A 15 -14.79 2.71 -1.37
N HIS A 16 -15.00 2.92 -2.67
CA HIS A 16 -16.32 3.15 -3.27
C HIS A 16 -16.74 2.01 -4.21
N ASP A 17 -15.93 0.97 -4.31
CA ASP A 17 -16.15 -0.22 -5.13
C ASP A 17 -15.51 -1.44 -4.45
N ASN A 18 -15.89 -2.65 -4.85
CA ASN A 18 -15.28 -3.87 -4.32
C ASN A 18 -13.81 -3.93 -4.75
N LEU A 19 -12.91 -4.02 -3.78
CA LEU A 19 -11.49 -4.13 -4.02
C LEU A 19 -11.05 -5.59 -4.05
N TYR A 20 -10.46 -5.96 -5.18
CA TYR A 20 -9.92 -7.29 -5.42
C TYR A 20 -8.39 -7.25 -5.64
N TYR A 21 -7.67 -7.95 -4.76
CA TYR A 21 -6.32 -8.45 -5.02
C TYR A 21 -6.31 -9.96 -4.83
N ALA A 22 -5.45 -10.66 -5.56
CA ALA A 22 -5.22 -12.09 -5.31
C ALA A 22 -4.05 -12.24 -4.35
N SER A 23 -4.28 -11.91 -3.08
CA SER A 23 -3.26 -12.03 -2.04
C SER A 23 -2.98 -13.50 -1.71
N HIS A 24 -4.03 -14.32 -1.67
CA HIS A 24 -3.92 -15.77 -1.61
C HIS A 24 -4.77 -16.43 -2.70
N GLU A 25 -4.24 -17.53 -3.26
CA GLU A 25 -4.93 -18.31 -4.28
C GLU A 25 -5.02 -19.77 -3.83
N PHE A 26 -6.24 -20.24 -3.55
CA PHE A 26 -6.54 -21.62 -3.16
C PHE A 26 -7.44 -22.27 -4.22
N GLY A 27 -6.84 -22.78 -5.27
CA GLY A 27 -7.55 -23.37 -6.41
C GLY A 27 -8.40 -22.33 -7.14
N ARG A 28 -9.72 -22.32 -6.88
CA ARG A 28 -10.68 -21.37 -7.50
C ARG A 28 -11.18 -20.30 -6.53
N PHE A 29 -10.66 -20.33 -5.31
CA PHE A 29 -10.94 -19.35 -4.28
C PHE A 29 -9.76 -18.38 -4.21
N TYR A 30 -10.07 -17.10 -4.39
CA TYR A 30 -9.10 -16.01 -4.35
C TYR A 30 -9.43 -15.12 -3.17
N GLU A 31 -8.41 -14.71 -2.43
CA GLU A 31 -8.60 -13.89 -1.24
C GLU A 31 -7.80 -12.60 -1.34
N THR A 32 -8.49 -11.49 -1.08
CA THR A 32 -7.89 -10.18 -0.87
C THR A 32 -7.54 -10.04 0.59
N GLU A 33 -6.28 -9.75 0.89
CA GLU A 33 -5.88 -9.46 2.27
C GLU A 33 -6.28 -8.06 2.73
N LYS A 34 -6.45 -7.88 4.04
CA LYS A 34 -6.89 -6.61 4.67
C LYS A 34 -5.88 -5.47 4.63
N TYR A 35 -4.70 -5.66 4.05
CA TYR A 35 -3.67 -4.63 3.93
C TYR A 35 -3.46 -4.27 2.46
N LEU A 36 -3.15 -3.01 2.19
CA LEU A 36 -2.82 -2.57 0.83
C LEU A 36 -1.31 -2.44 0.69
N HIS A 37 -0.73 -3.17 -0.25
CA HIS A 37 0.71 -3.15 -0.46
C HIS A 37 1.16 -1.80 -1.04
N ASN A 38 2.30 -1.29 -0.57
CA ASN A 38 2.80 0.02 -1.00
C ASN A 38 3.04 0.14 -2.50
N TYR A 39 3.58 -0.90 -3.16
CA TYR A 39 3.83 -0.84 -4.59
C TYR A 39 2.54 -0.52 -5.36
N GLY A 40 1.45 -1.23 -5.07
CA GLY A 40 0.14 -0.97 -5.68
C GLY A 40 -0.36 0.45 -5.43
N LEU A 41 -0.16 0.98 -4.22
CA LEU A 41 -0.49 2.37 -3.88
C LEU A 41 0.35 3.37 -4.70
N THR A 42 1.65 3.11 -4.88
CA THR A 42 2.53 3.98 -5.67
C THR A 42 2.08 4.08 -7.13
N TYR A 43 1.66 2.96 -7.74
CA TYR A 43 1.05 2.98 -9.07
C TYR A 43 -0.28 3.75 -9.07
N ALA A 44 -1.15 3.50 -8.09
CA ALA A 44 -2.47 4.13 -8.01
C ALA A 44 -2.40 5.64 -7.84
N LEU A 45 -1.37 6.15 -7.15
CA LEU A 45 -1.10 7.57 -6.99
C LEU A 45 -0.48 8.22 -8.24
N GLY A 46 -0.11 7.42 -9.25
CA GLY A 46 0.53 7.91 -10.47
C GLY A 46 1.95 8.44 -10.24
N LEU A 47 2.64 7.95 -9.20
CA LEU A 47 3.99 8.38 -8.82
C LEU A 47 5.09 7.68 -9.63
N VAL A 48 4.78 6.55 -10.27
CA VAL A 48 5.74 5.84 -11.12
C VAL A 48 6.06 6.64 -12.38
N ARG A 49 7.34 6.72 -12.72
CA ARG A 49 7.88 7.48 -13.87
C ARG A 49 8.89 6.63 -14.67
N PRO A 50 8.75 6.53 -16.01
CA PRO A 50 7.59 6.97 -16.79
C PRO A 50 6.31 6.21 -16.39
N ALA A 51 5.14 6.79 -16.69
CA ALA A 51 3.88 6.08 -16.41
C ALA A 51 3.87 4.74 -17.17
N PRO A 52 3.53 3.62 -16.49
CA PRO A 52 3.50 2.32 -17.15
C PRO A 52 2.46 2.32 -18.28
N PRO A 53 2.69 1.54 -19.35
CA PRO A 53 1.73 1.43 -20.43
C PRO A 53 0.41 0.83 -19.92
N PHE A 54 -0.70 1.24 -20.52
CA PHE A 54 -2.02 0.67 -20.20
C PHE A 54 -2.10 -0.84 -20.48
N PHE A 55 -1.30 -1.31 -21.43
CA PHE A 55 -1.22 -2.72 -21.82
C PHE A 55 0.24 -3.18 -21.87
N THR A 56 0.51 -4.31 -21.20
CA THR A 56 1.79 -5.02 -21.28
C THR A 56 1.51 -6.44 -21.75
N ALA A 57 2.16 -6.84 -22.85
CA ALA A 57 1.99 -8.17 -23.42
C ALA A 57 2.51 -9.28 -22.48
N SER A 58 3.62 -9.01 -21.78
CA SER A 58 4.07 -9.81 -20.65
C SER A 58 3.35 -9.35 -19.38
N GLN A 59 2.57 -10.22 -18.73
CA GLN A 59 1.90 -9.93 -17.46
C GLN A 59 2.86 -10.08 -16.26
N GLU A 60 4.12 -9.66 -16.44
CA GLU A 60 5.18 -9.74 -15.43
C GLU A 60 5.37 -8.37 -14.76
N PRO A 61 5.21 -8.26 -13.42
CA PRO A 61 5.43 -7.01 -12.72
C PRO A 61 6.90 -6.55 -12.74
N ARG A 62 7.13 -5.28 -13.06
CA ARG A 62 8.47 -4.65 -13.14
C ARG A 62 8.75 -3.71 -11.96
N TYR A 63 8.39 -4.15 -10.75
CA TYR A 63 8.40 -3.30 -9.55
C TYR A 63 9.78 -2.71 -9.26
N ARG A 64 10.84 -3.50 -9.44
CA ARG A 64 12.20 -3.05 -9.17
C ARG A 64 12.59 -1.95 -10.15
N GLU A 65 12.39 -2.16 -11.43
CA GLU A 65 12.72 -1.19 -12.46
C GLU A 65 11.92 0.11 -12.30
N ASP A 66 10.62 -0.02 -12.03
CA ASP A 66 9.69 1.10 -11.98
C ASP A 66 9.85 1.96 -10.71
N LEU A 67 10.07 1.33 -9.54
CA LEU A 67 10.16 2.03 -8.26
C LEU A 67 11.60 2.41 -7.87
N TYR A 68 12.61 1.72 -8.43
CA TYR A 68 14.02 2.06 -8.26
C TYR A 68 14.55 3.02 -9.32
N ALA A 69 13.75 3.34 -10.35
CA ALA A 69 14.06 4.42 -11.28
C ALA A 69 14.41 5.69 -10.49
N THR A 70 15.53 6.34 -10.84
CA THR A 70 16.17 7.43 -10.07
C THR A 70 15.24 8.61 -9.77
N GLU A 71 14.18 8.80 -10.53
CA GLU A 71 13.20 9.87 -10.32
C GLU A 71 12.16 9.52 -9.25
N VAL A 72 11.90 8.23 -9.00
CA VAL A 72 10.90 7.77 -8.02
C VAL A 72 11.55 7.50 -6.66
N ALA A 73 12.67 6.78 -6.64
CA ALA A 73 13.31 6.30 -5.41
C ALA A 73 13.95 7.41 -4.53
N TYR A 74 14.17 8.59 -5.09
CA TYR A 74 14.79 9.73 -4.40
C TYR A 74 13.78 10.80 -3.98
N ASP A 75 12.65 10.89 -4.69
CA ASP A 75 11.65 11.93 -4.46
C ASP A 75 10.46 11.47 -3.63
N TYR A 76 10.18 10.15 -3.60
CA TYR A 76 9.02 9.61 -2.93
C TYR A 76 9.26 8.27 -2.23
N TYR A 77 8.50 8.06 -1.17
CA TYR A 77 8.23 6.72 -0.64
C TYR A 77 6.77 6.64 -0.18
N VAL A 78 6.12 5.51 -0.42
CA VAL A 78 4.76 5.23 0.03
C VAL A 78 4.83 4.03 0.98
N THR A 79 4.24 4.15 2.16
CA THR A 79 4.12 3.02 3.09
C THR A 79 2.97 2.11 2.66
N PRO A 80 2.98 0.83 3.04
CA PRO A 80 1.78 0.02 2.96
C PRO A 80 0.64 0.66 3.77
N ALA A 81 -0.61 0.40 3.38
CA ALA A 81 -1.75 0.90 4.12
C ALA A 81 -2.23 -0.10 5.17
N ARG A 82 -2.43 0.39 6.40
CA ARG A 82 -3.13 -0.36 7.44
C ARG A 82 -4.65 -0.23 7.26
N PRO A 83 -5.42 -1.28 7.56
CA PRO A 83 -6.86 -1.17 7.67
C PRO A 83 -7.24 -0.34 8.90
N LEU A 84 -8.21 0.55 8.76
CA LEU A 84 -8.90 1.18 9.89
C LEU A 84 -10.26 0.49 10.13
N HIS A 85 -11.03 0.32 9.06
CA HIS A 85 -12.28 -0.44 9.04
C HIS A 85 -12.34 -1.24 7.74
N VAL A 86 -12.56 -2.55 7.82
CA VAL A 86 -12.58 -3.43 6.64
C VAL A 86 -13.67 -4.47 6.80
N ASP A 87 -14.55 -4.52 5.81
CA ASP A 87 -15.55 -5.55 5.63
C ASP A 87 -15.26 -6.36 4.36
N PHE A 88 -15.74 -7.60 4.33
CA PHE A 88 -15.50 -8.54 3.23
C PHE A 88 -16.80 -9.05 2.62
N ALA A 89 -16.80 -9.18 1.30
CA ALA A 89 -17.84 -9.87 0.54
C ALA A 89 -17.26 -11.05 -0.22
N LEU A 90 -18.07 -12.12 -0.34
CA LEU A 90 -17.76 -13.28 -1.17
C LEU A 90 -18.53 -13.17 -2.48
N ASN A 91 -17.82 -12.88 -3.57
CA ASN A 91 -18.41 -12.78 -4.90
C ASN A 91 -18.05 -13.99 -5.75
N THR A 92 -18.97 -14.38 -6.64
CA THR A 92 -18.74 -15.44 -7.61
C THR A 92 -18.63 -14.82 -9.01
N PHE A 93 -17.55 -15.12 -9.71
CA PHE A 93 -17.31 -14.63 -11.07
C PHE A 93 -17.13 -15.78 -12.04
N LYS A 94 -17.43 -15.54 -13.32
CA LYS A 94 -17.27 -16.56 -14.37
C LYS A 94 -15.83 -16.57 -14.88
N LEU A 95 -15.27 -17.78 -14.97
CA LEU A 95 -14.01 -18.04 -15.66
C LEU A 95 -14.36 -18.31 -17.13
N ILE A 96 -14.53 -17.23 -17.90
CA ILE A 96 -14.74 -17.30 -19.35
C ILE A 96 -13.44 -16.88 -20.05
N ASP A 97 -13.03 -17.67 -21.03
CA ASP A 97 -11.97 -17.28 -21.95
C ASP A 97 -12.48 -16.17 -22.89
N ALA A 98 -11.71 -15.09 -23.00
CA ALA A 98 -12.07 -13.88 -23.74
C ALA A 98 -12.33 -14.15 -25.24
N HIS A 99 -11.84 -15.27 -25.80
CA HIS A 99 -12.09 -15.64 -27.19
C HIS A 99 -13.57 -16.04 -27.45
N TYR A 100 -14.36 -16.33 -26.41
CA TYR A 100 -15.74 -16.81 -26.53
C TYR A 100 -16.80 -15.71 -26.53
N TYR A 101 -16.44 -14.42 -26.43
CA TYR A 101 -17.42 -13.33 -26.37
C TYR A 101 -18.28 -13.22 -27.64
N ASN A 102 -17.78 -13.65 -28.80
CA ASN A 102 -18.47 -13.45 -30.09
C ASN A 102 -19.09 -14.73 -30.67
N VAL A 103 -18.76 -15.91 -30.13
CA VAL A 103 -19.29 -17.18 -30.63
C VAL A 103 -19.60 -18.09 -29.44
N PRO A 104 -20.88 -18.35 -29.14
CA PRO A 104 -21.24 -19.32 -28.11
C PRO A 104 -20.90 -20.71 -28.63
N VAL A 105 -19.73 -21.23 -28.28
CA VAL A 105 -19.38 -22.63 -28.51
C VAL A 105 -20.16 -23.46 -27.50
N LYS A 106 -21.06 -24.31 -28.00
CA LYS A 106 -21.84 -25.23 -27.17
C LYS A 106 -20.93 -26.36 -26.69
N GLU A 107 -20.22 -26.15 -25.58
CA GLU A 107 -19.41 -27.20 -24.95
C GLU A 107 -20.32 -28.23 -24.27
N SER A 108 -20.13 -29.52 -24.56
CA SER A 108 -20.90 -30.63 -23.98
C SER A 108 -20.26 -31.21 -22.70
N ARG A 109 -19.16 -30.64 -22.22
CA ARG A 109 -18.44 -31.11 -21.03
C ARG A 109 -18.87 -30.30 -19.82
N ASN A 110 -19.15 -30.99 -18.71
CA ASN A 110 -19.45 -30.37 -17.43
C ASN A 110 -18.17 -29.76 -16.81
N ARG A 111 -17.70 -28.64 -17.38
CA ARG A 111 -16.57 -27.86 -16.84
C ARG A 111 -17.11 -26.85 -15.84
N VAL A 112 -16.47 -26.78 -14.68
CA VAL A 112 -16.78 -25.72 -13.73
C VAL A 112 -16.13 -24.42 -14.21
N VAL A 113 -16.97 -23.45 -14.59
CA VAL A 113 -16.59 -22.16 -15.19
C VAL A 113 -16.80 -20.98 -14.22
N PHE A 114 -16.60 -21.20 -12.93
CA PHE A 114 -16.69 -20.13 -11.93
C PHE A 114 -15.53 -20.14 -10.94
N GLY A 115 -15.15 -18.94 -10.50
CA GLY A 115 -14.27 -18.68 -9.36
C GLY A 115 -15.02 -17.93 -8.27
N ARG A 116 -14.47 -17.91 -7.05
CA ARG A 116 -14.97 -17.10 -5.95
C ARG A 116 -13.86 -16.19 -5.45
N ALA A 117 -14.19 -14.93 -5.20
CA ALA A 117 -13.27 -13.96 -4.63
C ALA A 117 -13.81 -13.43 -3.31
N LYS A 118 -12.98 -13.47 -2.27
CA LYS A 118 -13.16 -12.68 -1.06
C LYS A 118 -12.57 -11.31 -1.33
N GLU A 119 -13.45 -10.32 -1.46
CA GLU A 119 -13.15 -8.95 -1.83
C GLU A 119 -13.40 -8.04 -0.63
N ILE A 120 -12.69 -6.93 -0.57
CA ILE A 120 -12.96 -5.88 0.41
C ILE A 120 -14.13 -5.03 -0.10
N THR A 121 -15.12 -4.76 0.74
CA THR A 121 -16.33 -4.05 0.33
C THR A 121 -16.18 -2.52 0.32
N PRO A 122 -17.04 -1.81 -0.44
CA PRO A 122 -17.23 -0.37 -0.31
C PRO A 122 -17.46 0.05 1.14
N GLY A 123 -17.01 1.25 1.48
CA GLY A 123 -17.04 1.78 2.85
C GLY A 123 -15.82 1.40 3.68
N SER A 124 -15.04 0.40 3.27
CA SER A 124 -13.78 0.05 3.96
C SER A 124 -12.76 1.19 3.82
N THR A 125 -11.99 1.41 4.88
CA THR A 125 -11.07 2.53 5.03
C THR A 125 -9.66 2.13 5.45
N PHE A 126 -8.68 2.89 4.97
CA PHE A 126 -7.25 2.58 5.11
C PHE A 126 -6.43 3.84 5.35
N GLU A 127 -5.35 3.69 6.13
CA GLU A 127 -4.39 4.76 6.36
C GLU A 127 -2.98 4.36 5.94
N TYR A 128 -2.26 5.31 5.34
CA TYR A 128 -0.88 5.17 4.91
C TYR A 128 -0.19 6.53 4.85
N PHE A 129 1.10 6.51 4.55
CA PHE A 129 1.93 7.72 4.53
C PHE A 129 2.70 7.82 3.22
N VAL A 130 2.82 9.06 2.73
CA VAL A 130 3.64 9.40 1.56
C VAL A 130 4.75 10.32 2.03
N TYR A 131 5.99 9.93 1.78
CA TYR A 131 7.18 10.72 2.06
C TYR A 131 7.58 11.45 0.79
N SER A 132 8.02 12.69 0.90
CA SER A 132 8.54 13.43 -0.24
C SER A 132 9.56 14.51 0.14
N GLN A 133 10.39 14.87 -0.83
CA GLN A 133 11.27 16.04 -0.73
C GLN A 133 10.50 17.37 -0.85
N ILE A 134 9.39 17.39 -1.57
CA ILE A 134 8.60 18.60 -1.81
C ILE A 134 7.11 18.22 -1.74
N PRO A 135 6.24 18.98 -1.06
CA PRO A 135 4.81 18.70 -1.02
C PRO A 135 4.23 18.77 -2.43
N ARG A 136 3.38 17.82 -2.78
CA ARG A 136 2.68 17.81 -4.08
C ARG A 136 1.20 17.59 -3.91
N THR A 137 0.47 17.98 -4.95
CA THR A 137 -0.94 17.64 -5.09
C THR A 137 -1.05 16.15 -5.41
N LEU A 138 -1.68 15.39 -4.50
CA LEU A 138 -1.99 13.99 -4.71
C LEU A 138 -3.42 13.86 -5.27
N PRO A 139 -3.72 12.81 -6.06
CA PRO A 139 -5.03 12.67 -6.71
C PRO A 139 -6.14 12.37 -5.69
N HIS A 140 -7.25 13.09 -5.76
CA HIS A 140 -8.40 12.85 -4.88
C HIS A 140 -9.11 11.50 -5.16
N TRP A 141 -9.05 11.02 -6.41
CA TRP A 141 -9.60 9.72 -6.81
C TRP A 141 -8.51 8.83 -7.38
N ILE A 142 -8.43 7.61 -6.88
CA ILE A 142 -7.49 6.59 -7.35
C ILE A 142 -8.22 5.30 -7.74
N ARG A 143 -7.49 4.43 -8.44
CA ARG A 143 -7.95 3.11 -8.88
C ARG A 143 -7.00 2.05 -8.32
N LEU A 144 -7.55 1.07 -7.61
CA LEU A 144 -6.80 0.05 -6.88
C LEU A 144 -7.22 -1.36 -7.31
N GLY A 145 -6.37 -2.35 -7.07
CA GLY A 145 -6.72 -3.75 -7.31
C GLY A 145 -6.62 -4.18 -8.77
N LYS A 146 -6.78 -5.49 -8.98
CA LYS A 146 -6.81 -6.10 -10.31
C LYS A 146 -8.01 -5.62 -11.14
N TRP A 147 -9.12 -5.26 -10.48
CA TRP A 147 -10.35 -4.81 -11.14
C TRP A 147 -10.56 -3.29 -11.07
N LEU A 148 -9.52 -2.52 -10.72
CA LEU A 148 -9.55 -1.06 -10.73
C LEU A 148 -10.70 -0.47 -9.88
N ALA A 149 -10.86 -1.00 -8.68
CA ALA A 149 -11.80 -0.50 -7.69
C ALA A 149 -11.57 1.00 -7.46
N LYS A 150 -12.66 1.77 -7.45
CA LYS A 150 -12.60 3.22 -7.23
C LYS A 150 -12.44 3.52 -5.75
N ALA A 151 -11.52 4.42 -5.43
CA ALA A 151 -11.25 4.83 -4.07
C ALA A 151 -11.08 6.35 -3.98
N GLU A 152 -11.68 6.93 -2.95
CA GLU A 152 -11.53 8.34 -2.59
C GLU A 152 -10.34 8.49 -1.65
N MET A 153 -9.63 9.60 -1.77
CA MET A 153 -8.45 9.90 -0.96
C MET A 153 -8.50 11.31 -0.37
N SER A 154 -8.11 11.41 0.90
CA SER A 154 -7.80 12.66 1.59
C SER A 154 -6.40 12.59 2.19
N TYR A 155 -5.74 13.74 2.33
CA TYR A 155 -4.39 13.80 2.87
C TYR A 155 -4.08 15.17 3.51
N LYS A 156 -3.06 15.17 4.39
CA LYS A 156 -2.47 16.39 4.97
C LYS A 156 -0.95 16.24 5.03
N TRP A 157 -0.23 17.27 4.57
CA TRP A 157 1.24 17.32 4.57
C TRP A 157 1.76 17.91 5.88
N TYR A 158 2.93 17.42 6.30
CA TYR A 158 3.69 17.86 7.47
C TYR A 158 5.15 18.06 7.08
N SER A 159 5.77 19.08 7.68
CA SER A 159 7.21 19.35 7.49
C SER A 159 8.04 18.61 8.54
N VAL A 160 8.83 17.64 8.12
CA VAL A 160 9.62 16.78 9.00
C VAL A 160 10.69 17.58 9.74
N GLY A 161 10.86 17.30 11.04
CA GLY A 161 11.84 17.98 11.90
C GLY A 161 11.39 19.36 12.39
N THR A 162 10.17 19.79 12.06
CA THR A 162 9.57 21.02 12.60
C THR A 162 8.71 20.71 13.82
N GLY A 163 8.18 21.75 14.48
CA GLY A 163 7.26 21.57 15.61
C GLY A 163 5.98 20.81 15.27
N GLU A 164 5.59 20.76 13.98
CA GLU A 164 4.43 19.99 13.52
C GLU A 164 4.70 18.50 13.37
N ALA A 165 5.96 18.12 13.12
CA ALA A 165 6.36 16.74 12.91
C ALA A 165 7.81 16.52 13.42
N PRO A 166 8.04 16.57 14.74
CA PRO A 166 9.38 16.48 15.29
C PRO A 166 9.95 15.06 15.14
N ILE A 167 11.25 14.99 14.92
CA ILE A 167 11.99 13.73 15.00
C ILE A 167 12.29 13.47 16.48
N VAL A 168 11.82 12.33 16.97
CA VAL A 168 12.01 11.88 18.35
C VAL A 168 12.85 10.62 18.36
N SER A 169 13.72 10.48 19.35
CA SER A 169 14.53 9.27 19.59
C SER A 169 14.23 8.72 20.98
N PRO A 170 13.03 8.17 21.19
CA PRO A 170 12.64 7.62 22.48
C PRO A 170 13.53 6.41 22.87
N PRO A 171 13.83 6.25 24.17
CA PRO A 171 14.69 5.18 24.65
C PRO A 171 14.05 3.79 24.55
N GLU A 172 12.72 3.74 24.58
CA GLU A 172 11.92 2.52 24.47
C GLU A 172 11.40 2.31 23.05
N ALA A 173 11.18 1.04 22.70
CA ALA A 173 10.62 0.68 21.41
C ALA A 173 9.24 1.34 21.20
N GLN A 174 9.09 2.07 20.09
CA GLN A 174 7.84 2.74 19.76
C GLN A 174 7.07 1.98 18.71
N ARG A 175 5.76 1.85 18.93
CA ARG A 175 4.85 1.31 17.94
C ARG A 175 4.68 2.28 16.79
N ILE A 176 4.90 1.78 15.58
CA ILE A 176 4.74 2.54 14.34
C ILE A 176 3.32 2.40 13.81
N ALA A 177 2.79 3.50 13.26
CA ALA A 177 1.42 3.59 12.79
C ALA A 177 1.16 2.74 11.53
N CYS A 178 2.12 2.67 10.60
CA CYS A 178 1.97 1.92 9.36
C CYS A 178 2.65 0.54 9.40
N PRO A 179 2.19 -0.43 8.58
CA PRO A 179 2.98 -1.60 8.25
C PRO A 179 4.25 -1.19 7.50
N LEU A 180 5.25 -2.05 7.51
CA LEU A 180 6.49 -1.85 6.77
C LEU A 180 6.69 -2.97 5.75
N ASN A 181 7.24 -2.62 4.60
CA ASN A 181 7.75 -3.60 3.66
C ASN A 181 9.20 -3.94 4.06
N PRO A 182 9.55 -5.20 4.37
CA PRO A 182 10.90 -5.57 4.79
C PRO A 182 11.97 -5.26 3.75
N LEU A 183 11.62 -5.18 2.46
CA LEU A 183 12.56 -4.80 1.40
C LEU A 183 12.95 -3.32 1.44
N ASP A 184 12.17 -2.49 2.13
CA ASP A 184 12.30 -1.03 2.12
C ASP A 184 12.95 -0.48 3.41
N ILE A 185 13.37 -1.37 4.30
CA ILE A 185 13.98 -1.04 5.60
C ILE A 185 15.49 -1.07 5.47
N ALA A 186 16.16 0.04 5.80
CA ALA A 186 17.62 0.14 5.77
C ALA A 186 18.26 -0.32 7.08
N ASP A 187 18.06 0.48 8.13
CA ASP A 187 18.85 0.44 9.38
C ASP A 187 17.94 0.57 10.62
N GLN A 188 16.61 0.49 10.45
CA GLN A 188 15.68 0.57 11.58
C GLN A 188 15.80 -0.69 12.43
N GLN A 189 16.01 -0.51 13.74
CA GLN A 189 16.08 -1.62 14.66
C GLN A 189 14.67 -2.09 15.03
N LEU A 190 14.21 -3.13 14.36
CA LEU A 190 12.90 -3.76 14.63
C LEU A 190 12.94 -4.49 15.97
N ALA A 191 12.07 -4.11 16.90
CA ALA A 191 11.94 -4.76 18.22
C ALA A 191 10.91 -5.89 18.21
N THR A 192 9.70 -5.60 17.69
CA THR A 192 8.60 -6.55 17.60
C THR A 192 7.86 -6.34 16.28
N PHE A 193 7.40 -7.41 15.65
CA PHE A 193 6.53 -7.35 14.48
C PHE A 193 5.84 -8.69 14.27
N ASP A 194 4.69 -8.65 13.59
CA ASP A 194 4.07 -9.82 12.99
C ASP A 194 4.29 -9.80 11.47
N VAL A 195 4.17 -10.94 10.82
CA VAL A 195 4.30 -11.06 9.36
C VAL A 195 2.94 -11.39 8.74
N VAL A 196 2.53 -10.57 7.78
CA VAL A 196 1.39 -10.86 6.90
C VAL A 196 1.93 -11.28 5.54
N MET A 197 1.63 -12.51 5.16
CA MET A 197 2.05 -13.06 3.87
C MET A 197 1.14 -12.52 2.78
N MET A 198 1.68 -11.68 1.89
CA MET A 198 0.96 -11.23 0.70
C MET A 198 1.96 -10.89 -0.42
N PRO A 199 1.62 -11.09 -1.70
CA PRO A 199 2.44 -10.63 -2.81
C PRO A 199 2.47 -9.09 -2.91
N PRO A 200 3.51 -8.51 -3.54
CA PRO A 200 4.73 -9.16 -4.03
C PRO A 200 5.76 -9.51 -2.94
N SER A 201 5.65 -8.92 -1.75
CA SER A 201 6.47 -9.24 -0.59
C SER A 201 5.63 -9.19 0.68
N SER A 202 5.92 -10.08 1.62
CA SER A 202 5.23 -10.07 2.92
C SER A 202 5.41 -8.73 3.62
N LEU A 203 4.40 -8.29 4.37
CA LEU A 203 4.44 -7.06 5.15
C LEU A 203 4.72 -7.35 6.62
N LEU A 204 5.47 -6.46 7.25
CA LEU A 204 5.62 -6.42 8.71
C LEU A 204 4.52 -5.54 9.28
N VAL A 205 3.71 -6.08 10.19
CA VAL A 205 2.60 -5.38 10.85
C VAL A 205 2.83 -5.36 12.36
N ASN A 206 2.06 -4.51 13.08
CA ASN A 206 2.23 -4.32 14.53
C ASN A 206 3.69 -4.03 14.92
N VAL A 207 4.37 -3.25 14.08
CA VAL A 207 5.80 -3.02 14.20
C VAL A 207 6.09 -2.07 15.35
N SER A 208 7.08 -2.42 16.17
CA SER A 208 7.73 -1.51 17.10
C SER A 208 9.20 -1.36 16.72
N ILE A 209 9.71 -0.12 16.71
CA ILE A 209 11.11 0.17 16.36
C ILE A 209 11.83 0.86 17.51
N VAL A 210 13.13 0.59 17.63
CA VAL A 210 14.05 1.32 18.49
C VAL A 210 14.84 2.31 17.62
N GLY A 211 14.93 3.55 18.08
CA GLY A 211 15.67 4.61 17.38
C GLY A 211 14.78 5.75 16.90
N PRO A 212 15.29 6.59 16.01
CA PRO A 212 14.61 7.82 15.61
C PRO A 212 13.36 7.53 14.78
N CYS A 213 12.27 8.21 15.09
CA CYS A 213 11.02 8.19 14.33
C CYS A 213 10.42 9.60 14.28
N CYS A 214 9.51 9.83 13.34
CA CYS A 214 8.79 11.09 13.25
C CYS A 214 7.49 10.97 14.05
N CYS A 215 7.23 11.94 14.92
CA CYS A 215 5.97 12.06 15.64
C CYS A 215 5.03 12.95 14.84
N LEU A 216 3.80 12.52 14.57
CA LEU A 216 2.76 13.34 13.96
C LEU A 216 1.61 13.53 14.96
N PRO A 217 1.02 14.73 15.01
CA PRO A 217 -0.06 15.03 15.94
C PRO A 217 -1.33 14.26 15.58
N ALA A 218 -2.20 14.11 16.57
CA ALA A 218 -3.58 13.71 16.33
C ALA A 218 -4.32 14.75 15.46
N GLU A 219 -5.15 14.28 14.55
CA GLU A 219 -5.81 15.14 13.56
C GLU A 219 -7.31 14.88 13.48
N PRO A 220 -8.12 15.94 13.62
CA PRO A 220 -9.57 15.83 13.43
C PRO A 220 -9.95 15.35 12.02
N LEU A 221 -9.15 15.67 11.00
CA LEU A 221 -9.37 15.24 9.62
C LEU A 221 -9.42 13.71 9.48
N PHE A 222 -8.70 13.00 10.35
CA PHE A 222 -8.62 11.54 10.34
C PHE A 222 -9.43 10.92 11.50
N HIS A 223 -10.29 11.72 12.15
CA HIS A 223 -11.12 11.31 13.28
C HIS A 223 -10.33 10.72 14.46
N ASP A 224 -9.12 11.22 14.70
CA ASP A 224 -8.30 10.75 15.80
C ASP A 224 -8.85 11.16 17.16
N GLU A 225 -8.56 10.33 18.17
CA GLU A 225 -8.69 10.76 19.56
C GLU A 225 -7.69 11.89 19.85
N PRO A 226 -8.13 13.04 20.43
CA PRO A 226 -7.32 14.26 20.58
C PRO A 226 -6.03 14.18 21.42
N SER A 227 -5.58 12.99 21.84
CA SER A 227 -4.47 12.81 22.78
C SER A 227 -3.46 11.73 22.38
N LYS A 228 -3.51 11.25 21.13
CA LYS A 228 -2.64 10.15 20.69
C LYS A 228 -1.84 10.53 19.46
N ASP A 229 -0.66 11.07 19.74
CA ASP A 229 0.36 11.23 18.71
C ASP A 229 0.70 9.87 18.08
N ILE A 230 1.00 9.90 16.79
CA ILE A 230 1.36 8.71 16.02
C ILE A 230 2.83 8.78 15.61
N HIS A 231 3.49 7.64 15.67
CA HIS A 231 4.88 7.53 15.26
C HIS A 231 4.97 6.87 13.89
N VAL A 232 5.77 7.46 13.00
CA VAL A 232 6.02 6.96 11.64
C VAL A 232 7.53 6.80 11.42
N PRO A 233 7.95 5.80 10.63
CA PRO A 233 9.38 5.52 10.45
C PRO A 233 10.04 6.64 9.62
N ILE A 234 11.34 6.83 9.75
CA ILE A 234 12.10 7.76 8.90
C ILE A 234 13.17 7.00 8.12
N GLY A 235 13.61 7.57 6.99
CA GLY A 235 14.63 6.96 6.14
C GLY A 235 14.16 5.71 5.39
N MET A 236 12.85 5.56 5.19
CA MET A 236 12.26 4.50 4.36
C MET A 236 12.55 4.75 2.88
N ARG A 237 12.97 3.73 2.12
CA ARG A 237 13.21 3.86 0.67
C ARG A 237 12.93 2.54 -0.03
N TYR A 238 12.46 2.59 -1.28
CA TYR A 238 12.20 1.36 -2.05
C TYR A 238 13.46 0.52 -2.23
N PHE A 239 13.37 -0.77 -1.88
CA PHE A 239 14.44 -1.76 -2.04
C PHE A 239 15.77 -1.46 -1.31
N GLU A 240 15.75 -0.58 -0.31
CA GLU A 240 16.95 -0.21 0.46
C GLU A 240 17.59 -1.42 1.15
N GLY A 241 16.77 -2.37 1.63
CA GLY A 241 17.24 -3.59 2.30
C GLY A 241 17.98 -4.58 1.38
N VAL A 242 17.96 -4.36 0.06
CA VAL A 242 18.55 -5.26 -0.95
C VAL A 242 19.99 -4.85 -1.33
N VAL A 243 20.53 -3.75 -0.77
CA VAL A 243 21.84 -3.17 -1.17
C VAL A 243 23.05 -3.77 -0.41
N LYS A 244 22.90 -4.88 0.33
CA LYS A 244 24.02 -5.57 0.99
C LYS A 244 24.16 -7.02 0.51
N THR A 245 24.69 -7.19 -0.71
CA THR A 245 25.43 -8.38 -1.16
C THR A 245 26.56 -7.96 -2.08
#